data_AF-A0A938U646-F1
#
_entry.id   AF-A0A938U646-F1
#
_cell.length_a   1.000
_cell.length_b   1.000
_cell.length_c   1.000
_cell.angle_alpha   90.00
_cell.angle_beta   90.00
_cell.angle_gamma   90.00
#
_symmetry.space_group_name_H-M   'P 1'
#
loop_
_entity.id
_entity.type
_entity.pdbx_description
1 polymer ?
#
loop_
_entity_poly.entity_id
_entity_poly.type
_entity_poly.pdbx_seq_one_letter_code
_entity_poly.pdbx_strand_id
1 'polypeptide(L)'
;MAEGPTTDWEINVPLLTNRFILYDLFKIVGITTLIMLFLMQGMLLLTDRFDLRAMTGLAQLVVVCCLGLLVLMVLVMLLFFGNRFPMQFHLDPQGAVAVSGSRRGKVANRLAVILGLLAGKPGVAGAGLLGMAQEEVGITWPQVERLNIHAPQHVISLMNSWRVVIRLYCTPENFAAVREQVEAWWQAADRRRARQRGRVRWPWAMLLGQSALAVVAAVFLQALPFAPPGYWILALGGLALLAVWPHPFRFYTGLATLAGVALMVIYTLVQGFHSFPLFDENLFLNLARERGWPLDQIPAWVKERRFRFQTLRSEQWWGLVVACLSLAWFTYLGVAAWREWWQLRKKTGGRPGE
;
A
#
# COMPACT_ATOMS: atom_id res chain seq x y z
N MET A 1 27.48 27.59 1.07
CA MET A 1 27.31 26.23 1.60
C MET A 1 27.67 26.32 3.07
N ALA A 2 26.79 25.91 3.99
CA ALA A 2 27.10 26.05 5.42
C ALA A 2 28.00 24.88 5.83
N GLU A 3 29.31 25.13 5.91
CA GLU A 3 30.29 24.24 6.53
C GLU A 3 30.05 24.24 8.05
N GLY A 4 29.05 23.48 8.49
CA GLY A 4 28.89 23.15 9.90
C GLY A 4 29.74 21.92 10.25
N PRO A 5 30.12 21.74 11.52
CA PRO A 5 30.87 20.57 11.95
C PRO A 5 30.08 19.29 11.65
N THR A 6 30.71 18.33 11.00
CA THR A 6 30.18 16.98 10.80
C THR A 6 30.56 16.10 11.98
N THR A 7 29.61 15.32 12.49
CA THR A 7 29.85 14.42 13.62
C THR A 7 29.62 12.97 13.21
N ASP A 8 30.66 12.16 13.35
CA ASP A 8 30.64 10.74 12.98
C ASP A 8 30.93 9.87 14.20
N TRP A 9 30.16 8.80 14.35
CA TRP A 9 30.45 7.81 15.39
C TRP A 9 29.93 6.43 15.00
N GLU A 10 30.53 5.42 15.62
CA GLU A 10 30.15 4.02 15.48
C GLU A 10 29.68 3.47 16.83
N ILE A 11 28.60 2.69 16.80
CA ILE A 11 28.08 2.01 17.99
C ILE A 11 27.53 0.63 17.62
N ASN A 12 27.75 -0.33 18.52
CA ASN A 12 27.16 -1.65 18.42
C ASN A 12 25.80 -1.65 19.11
N VAL A 13 24.72 -1.71 18.33
CA VAL A 13 23.37 -1.72 18.88
C VAL A 13 22.95 -3.17 19.16
N PRO A 14 22.52 -3.48 20.41
CA PRO A 14 22.00 -4.81 20.71
C PRO A 14 20.63 -4.99 20.08
N LEU A 15 20.40 -6.07 19.33
CA LEU A 15 19.15 -6.28 18.61
C LEU A 15 18.00 -6.70 19.53
N LEU A 16 18.26 -7.65 20.43
CA LEU A 16 17.25 -8.28 21.27
C LEU A 16 17.12 -7.65 22.65
N THR A 17 18.11 -6.87 23.10
CA THR A 17 18.05 -6.18 24.39
C THR A 17 17.52 -4.76 24.25
N ASN A 18 17.53 -4.24 23.03
CA ASN A 18 17.06 -2.90 22.76
C ASN A 18 15.53 -2.87 22.66
N ARG A 19 14.91 -2.20 23.64
CA ARG A 19 13.46 -2.04 23.72
C ARG A 19 12.82 -1.47 22.46
N PHE A 20 13.52 -0.59 21.72
CA PHE A 20 12.97 0.04 20.53
C PHE A 20 12.91 -0.94 19.36
N ILE A 21 13.95 -1.78 19.21
CA ILE A 21 14.00 -2.82 18.17
C ILE A 21 12.97 -3.89 18.47
N LEU A 22 12.89 -4.36 19.72
CA LEU A 22 11.86 -5.31 20.14
C LEU A 22 10.45 -4.75 19.91
N TYR A 23 10.20 -3.51 20.35
CA TYR A 23 8.91 -2.85 20.16
C TYR A 23 8.53 -2.77 18.68
N ASP A 24 9.46 -2.37 17.80
CA ASP A 24 9.21 -2.31 16.36
C ASP A 24 8.96 -3.70 15.77
N LEU A 25 9.71 -4.72 16.19
CA LEU A 25 9.51 -6.11 15.76
C LEU A 25 8.10 -6.61 16.13
N PHE A 26 7.72 -6.48 17.41
CA PHE A 26 6.39 -6.87 17.87
C PHE A 26 5.28 -6.05 17.21
N LYS A 27 5.51 -4.74 17.03
CA LYS A 27 4.55 -3.85 16.38
C LYS A 27 4.32 -4.25 14.92
N ILE A 28 5.38 -4.54 14.16
CA ILE A 28 5.27 -4.94 12.76
C ILE A 28 4.56 -6.29 12.66
N VAL A 29 5.03 -7.31 13.39
CA VAL A 29 4.42 -8.65 13.35
C VAL A 29 2.97 -8.60 13.82
N GLY A 30 2.68 -7.88 14.91
CA GLY A 30 1.34 -7.72 15.45
C GLY A 30 0.39 -7.04 14.47
N ILE A 31 0.78 -5.89 13.89
CA ILE A 31 -0.05 -5.18 12.92
C ILE A 31 -0.28 -6.03 11.67
N THR A 32 0.74 -6.70 11.13
CA THR A 32 0.59 -7.57 9.95
C THR A 32 -0.35 -8.73 10.25
N THR A 33 -0.22 -9.37 11.42
CA THR A 33 -1.10 -10.46 11.85
C THR A 33 -2.55 -9.98 11.95
N LEU A 34 -2.79 -8.83 12.59
CA LEU A 34 -4.12 -8.24 12.73
C LEU A 34 -4.75 -7.90 11.38
N ILE A 35 -3.99 -7.29 10.47
CA ILE A 35 -4.48 -6.99 9.11
C ILE A 35 -4.84 -8.27 8.38
N MET A 36 -4.00 -9.31 8.45
CA MET A 36 -4.26 -10.57 7.76
C MET A 36 -5.49 -11.28 8.33
N LEU A 37 -5.64 -11.30 9.66
CA LEU A 37 -6.84 -11.81 10.33
C LEU A 37 -8.07 -11.02 9.87
N PHE A 38 -8.02 -9.69 9.91
CA PHE A 38 -9.13 -8.85 9.49
C PHE A 38 -9.56 -9.13 8.04
N LEU A 39 -8.61 -9.21 7.12
CA LEU A 39 -8.87 -9.49 5.71
C LEU A 39 -9.44 -10.90 5.50
N MET A 40 -8.85 -11.93 6.12
CA MET A 40 -9.31 -13.31 5.97
C MET A 40 -10.69 -13.52 6.59
N GLN A 41 -10.92 -12.99 7.79
CA GLN A 41 -12.24 -13.10 8.44
C GLN A 41 -13.28 -12.27 7.68
N GLY A 42 -12.91 -11.08 7.20
CA GLY A 42 -13.78 -10.27 6.34
C GLY A 42 -14.21 -11.02 5.07
N MET A 43 -13.30 -11.73 4.42
CA MET A 43 -13.62 -12.54 3.24
C MET A 43 -14.58 -13.70 3.56
N LEU A 44 -14.39 -14.37 4.70
CA LEU A 44 -15.27 -15.45 5.15
C LEU A 44 -16.68 -14.93 5.49
N LEU A 45 -16.78 -13.76 6.12
CA LEU A 45 -18.06 -13.11 6.42
C LEU A 45 -18.86 -12.74 5.17
N LEU A 46 -18.18 -12.50 4.04
CA LEU A 46 -18.81 -12.21 2.75
C LEU A 46 -19.24 -13.47 1.99
N THR A 47 -18.93 -14.66 2.51
CA THR A 47 -19.34 -15.93 1.92
C THR A 47 -20.61 -16.42 2.62
N ASP A 48 -21.60 -16.93 1.88
CA ASP A 48 -22.87 -17.48 2.41
C ASP A 48 -22.70 -18.69 3.35
N ARG A 49 -21.47 -19.15 3.57
CA ARG A 49 -21.13 -20.28 4.44
C ARG A 49 -20.42 -19.78 5.69
N PHE A 50 -21.20 -19.20 6.60
CA PHE A 50 -20.70 -18.81 7.92
C PHE A 50 -20.42 -20.07 8.76
N ASP A 51 -19.15 -20.47 8.83
CA ASP A 51 -18.68 -21.55 9.71
C ASP A 51 -17.64 -21.03 10.70
N LEU A 52 -18.06 -20.92 11.97
CA LEU A 52 -17.22 -20.49 13.08
C LEU A 52 -15.99 -21.40 13.29
N ARG A 53 -16.10 -22.70 12.99
CA ARG A 53 -14.97 -23.63 13.12
C ARG A 53 -13.90 -23.34 12.07
N ALA A 54 -14.29 -23.07 10.84
CA ALA A 54 -13.36 -22.67 9.79
C ALA A 54 -12.70 -21.32 10.10
N MET A 55 -13.47 -20.34 10.60
CA MET A 55 -12.95 -19.02 11.00
C MET A 55 -11.89 -19.12 12.10
N THR A 56 -12.18 -19.87 13.17
CA THR A 56 -11.24 -20.08 14.28
C THR A 56 -10.02 -20.88 13.85
N GLY A 57 -10.17 -21.94 13.07
CA GLY A 57 -9.06 -22.75 12.57
C GLY A 57 -8.09 -21.94 11.68
N LEU A 58 -8.61 -21.11 10.78
CA LEU A 58 -7.78 -20.22 9.97
C LEU A 58 -7.10 -19.15 10.82
N ALA A 59 -7.80 -18.56 11.80
CA ALA A 59 -7.19 -17.59 12.71
C ALA A 59 -6.01 -18.20 13.50
N GLN A 60 -6.18 -19.41 14.02
CA GLN A 60 -5.12 -20.14 14.72
C GLN A 60 -3.93 -20.41 13.81
N LEU A 61 -4.17 -20.87 12.57
CA LEU A 61 -3.10 -21.11 11.60
C LEU A 61 -2.30 -19.82 11.34
N VAL A 62 -2.98 -18.70 11.12
CA VAL A 62 -2.35 -17.38 10.93
C VAL A 62 -1.45 -17.02 12.11
N VAL A 63 -1.97 -17.14 13.34
CA VAL A 63 -1.22 -16.81 14.55
C VAL A 63 -0.01 -17.72 14.71
N VAL A 64 -0.15 -19.02 14.48
CA VAL A 64 0.96 -19.99 14.58
C VAL A 64 2.03 -19.70 13.54
N CYS A 65 1.65 -19.43 12.28
CA CYS A 65 2.59 -19.07 11.22
C CYS A 65 3.34 -17.77 11.54
N CYS A 66 2.64 -16.73 12.02
CA CYS A 66 3.26 -15.46 12.40
C CYS A 66 4.19 -15.61 13.61
N LEU A 67 3.80 -16.41 14.61
CA LEU A 67 4.64 -16.71 15.76
C LEU A 67 5.88 -17.52 15.37
N GLY A 68 5.73 -18.51 14.49
CA GLY A 68 6.86 -19.28 13.95
C GLY A 68 7.84 -18.38 13.18
N LEU A 69 7.33 -17.45 12.37
CA LEU A 69 8.16 -16.47 11.68
C LEU A 69 8.88 -15.54 12.66
N LEU A 70 8.21 -15.07 13.71
CA LEU A 70 8.82 -14.25 14.76
C LEU A 70 9.97 -14.99 15.45
N VAL A 71 9.75 -16.24 15.85
CA VAL A 71 10.79 -17.10 16.45
C VAL A 71 11.96 -17.27 15.50
N LEU A 72 11.69 -17.52 14.21
CA LEU A 72 12.73 -17.64 13.19
C LEU A 72 13.54 -16.35 13.04
N MET A 73 12.88 -15.18 13.02
CA MET A 73 13.57 -13.89 12.96
C MET A 73 14.49 -13.68 14.16
N VAL A 74 14.02 -13.98 15.38
CA VAL A 74 14.84 -13.90 16.60
C VAL A 74 16.03 -14.85 16.54
N LEU A 75 15.83 -16.07 16.06
CA LEU A 75 16.88 -17.07 15.89
C LEU A 75 17.93 -16.62 14.88
N VAL A 76 17.52 -16.03 13.75
CA VAL A 76 18.44 -15.42 12.79
C VAL A 76 19.23 -14.26 13.42
N MET A 77 18.57 -13.39 14.20
CA MET A 77 19.25 -12.30 14.92
C MET A 77 20.30 -12.82 15.91
N LEU A 78 20.02 -13.92 16.61
CA LEU A 78 20.96 -14.56 17.54
C LEU A 78 22.12 -15.24 16.81
N LEU A 79 21.81 -16.16 15.89
CA LEU A 79 22.80 -17.03 15.27
C LEU A 79 23.67 -16.28 14.25
N PHE A 80 23.10 -15.36 13.49
CA PHE A 80 23.82 -14.67 12.41
C PHE A 80 24.52 -13.40 12.89
N PHE A 81 23.84 -12.58 13.71
CA PHE A 81 24.37 -11.29 14.17
C PHE A 81 24.91 -11.32 15.60
N GLY A 82 24.74 -12.41 16.35
CA GLY A 82 25.29 -12.52 17.71
C GLY A 82 24.76 -11.45 18.67
N ASN A 83 23.53 -10.96 18.45
CA ASN A 83 22.93 -9.84 19.18
C ASN A 83 23.73 -8.51 19.12
N ARG A 84 24.69 -8.36 18.20
CA ARG A 84 25.46 -7.11 18.04
C ARG A 84 25.40 -6.64 16.60
N PHE A 85 24.79 -5.47 16.39
CA PHE A 85 24.66 -4.90 15.06
C PHE A 85 25.45 -3.58 14.98
N PRO A 86 26.63 -3.58 14.32
CA PRO A 86 27.43 -2.37 14.18
C PRO A 86 26.70 -1.38 13.28
N MET A 87 26.51 -0.16 13.76
CA MET A 87 25.96 0.95 13.00
C MET A 87 26.87 2.17 13.08
N GLN A 88 27.04 2.82 11.94
CA GLN A 88 27.75 4.08 11.81
C GLN A 88 26.74 5.19 11.54
N PHE A 89 26.88 6.29 12.26
CA PHE A 89 26.03 7.46 12.12
C PHE A 89 26.86 8.62 11.61
N HIS A 90 26.33 9.30 10.58
CA HIS A 90 26.88 10.53 10.02
C HIS A 90 25.85 11.64 10.23
N LEU A 91 26.29 12.72 10.86
CA LEU A 91 25.45 13.86 11.21
C LEU A 91 26.01 15.13 10.58
N ASP A 92 25.23 15.77 9.72
CA ASP A 92 25.65 16.95 8.96
C ASP A 92 24.58 18.07 8.97
N PRO A 93 24.92 19.30 8.53
CA PRO A 93 23.97 20.40 8.47
C PRO A 93 22.80 20.19 7.48
N GLN A 94 22.79 19.11 6.69
CA GLN A 94 21.75 18.80 5.71
C GLN A 94 20.75 17.76 6.26
N GLY A 95 21.21 16.86 7.12
CA GLY A 95 20.46 15.74 7.67
C GLY A 95 21.28 14.80 8.56
N ALA A 96 20.73 13.61 8.73
CA ALA A 96 21.39 12.52 9.42
C ALA A 96 21.30 11.24 8.57
N VAL A 97 22.37 10.46 8.56
CA VAL A 97 22.47 9.19 7.84
C VAL A 97 22.91 8.10 8.82
N ALA A 98 22.26 6.95 8.73
CA ALA A 98 22.60 5.74 9.46
C ALA A 98 23.01 4.66 8.46
N VAL A 99 24.21 4.10 8.64
CA VAL A 99 24.79 3.08 7.77
C VAL A 99 25.01 1.80 8.58
N SER A 100 24.56 0.68 8.03
CA SER A 100 24.85 -0.65 8.55
C SER A 100 26.33 -0.98 8.35
N GLY A 101 27.06 -1.20 9.44
CA GLY A 101 28.46 -1.60 9.45
C GLY A 101 28.68 -3.10 9.23
N SER A 102 27.61 -3.91 9.15
CA SER A 102 27.74 -5.37 9.10
C SER A 102 28.20 -5.88 7.73
N ARG A 103 29.49 -6.15 7.56
CA ARG A 103 30.05 -6.77 6.34
C ARG A 103 29.34 -8.08 5.97
N ARG A 104 29.03 -8.92 6.97
CA ARG A 104 28.31 -10.20 6.77
C ARG A 104 26.90 -9.97 6.22
N GLY A 105 26.20 -8.96 6.73
CA GLY A 105 24.89 -8.57 6.21
C GLY A 105 24.95 -8.11 4.75
N LYS A 106 25.91 -7.25 4.41
CA LYS A 106 26.11 -6.75 3.04
C LYS A 106 26.39 -7.88 2.04
N VAL A 107 27.24 -8.83 2.41
CA VAL A 107 27.53 -9.99 1.56
C VAL A 107 26.30 -10.90 1.43
N ALA A 108 25.61 -11.19 2.53
CA ALA A 108 24.42 -12.03 2.51
C ALA A 108 23.30 -11.44 1.62
N ASN A 109 23.05 -10.13 1.71
CA ASN A 109 22.06 -9.45 0.89
C ASN A 109 22.41 -9.56 -0.61
N ARG A 110 23.66 -9.27 -0.98
CA ARG A 110 24.14 -9.37 -2.37
C ARG A 110 24.07 -10.80 -2.89
N LEU A 111 24.44 -11.80 -2.08
CA LEU A 111 24.32 -13.21 -2.44
C LEU A 111 22.85 -13.62 -2.62
N ALA A 112 21.94 -13.15 -1.77
CA ALA A 112 20.51 -13.43 -1.94
C ALA A 112 19.96 -12.87 -3.26
N VAL A 113 20.42 -11.67 -3.68
CA VAL A 113 20.09 -11.13 -5.02
C VAL A 113 20.61 -12.05 -6.12
N ILE A 114 21.91 -12.36 -6.12
CA ILE A 114 22.55 -13.13 -7.18
C ILE A 114 21.95 -14.55 -7.26
N LEU A 115 21.88 -15.26 -6.14
CA LEU A 115 21.35 -16.63 -6.08
C LEU A 115 19.84 -16.65 -6.38
N GLY A 116 19.09 -15.63 -5.95
CA GLY A 116 17.67 -15.51 -6.25
C GLY A 116 17.41 -15.33 -7.75
N LEU A 117 18.22 -14.50 -8.43
CA LEU A 117 18.13 -14.31 -9.87
C LEU A 117 18.55 -15.57 -10.63
N LEU A 118 19.69 -16.17 -10.28
CA LEU A 118 20.20 -17.39 -10.93
C LEU A 118 19.26 -18.59 -10.74
N ALA A 119 18.62 -18.72 -9.58
CA ALA A 119 17.67 -19.80 -9.29
C ALA A 119 16.25 -19.52 -9.81
N GLY A 120 15.99 -18.38 -10.47
CA GLY A 120 14.65 -17.98 -10.90
C GLY A 120 13.67 -17.78 -9.74
N LYS A 121 14.17 -17.44 -8.54
CA LYS A 121 13.40 -17.25 -7.30
C LYS A 121 13.29 -15.75 -6.97
N PRO A 122 12.32 -15.02 -7.55
CA PRO A 122 12.19 -13.57 -7.36
C PRO A 122 11.98 -13.18 -5.90
N GLY A 123 11.38 -14.04 -5.07
CA GLY A 123 11.22 -13.79 -3.63
C GLY A 123 12.55 -13.66 -2.89
N VAL A 124 13.54 -14.49 -3.21
CA VAL A 124 14.88 -14.44 -2.59
C VAL A 124 15.64 -13.20 -3.08
N ALA A 125 15.55 -12.91 -4.38
CA ALA A 125 16.19 -11.73 -4.96
C ALA A 125 15.60 -10.43 -4.38
N GLY A 126 14.27 -10.37 -4.26
CA GLY A 126 13.56 -9.24 -3.66
C GLY A 126 13.94 -9.01 -2.21
N ALA A 127 14.08 -10.09 -1.42
CA ALA A 127 14.54 -9.99 -0.04
C ALA A 127 15.97 -9.41 0.06
N GLY A 128 16.88 -9.84 -0.82
CA GLY A 128 18.24 -9.28 -0.89
C GLY A 128 18.25 -7.80 -1.25
N LEU A 129 17.45 -7.38 -2.24
CA LEU A 129 17.32 -5.96 -2.63
C LEU A 129 16.75 -5.11 -1.50
N LEU A 130 15.72 -5.60 -0.79
CA LEU A 130 15.16 -4.93 0.37
C LEU A 130 16.18 -4.79 1.50
N GLY A 131 17.01 -5.82 1.72
CA GLY A 131 18.11 -5.76 2.66
C GLY A 131 19.13 -4.69 2.29
N MET A 132 19.54 -4.61 1.02
CA MET A 132 20.47 -3.57 0.54
C MET A 132 19.90 -2.16 0.69
N ALA A 133 18.60 -1.96 0.42
CA ALA A 133 17.94 -0.68 0.58
C ALA A 133 17.87 -0.19 2.04
N GLN A 134 18.09 -1.09 3.01
CA GLN A 134 18.16 -0.75 4.43
C GLN A 134 19.60 -0.65 4.97
N GLU A 135 20.62 -0.86 4.12
CA GLU A 135 22.02 -0.69 4.53
C GLU A 135 22.39 0.76 4.80
N GLU A 136 21.69 1.70 4.18
CA GLU A 136 21.87 3.13 4.37
C GLU A 136 20.50 3.81 4.42
N VAL A 137 20.23 4.53 5.50
CA VAL A 137 18.97 5.27 5.69
C VAL A 137 19.32 6.70 6.06
N GLY A 138 18.82 7.66 5.28
CA GLY A 138 19.04 9.09 5.49
C GLY A 138 17.73 9.86 5.70
N ILE A 139 17.78 10.95 6.45
CA ILE A 139 16.71 11.96 6.54
C ILE A 139 17.29 13.37 6.56
N THR A 140 16.72 14.28 5.78
CA THR A 140 17.14 15.70 5.79
C THR A 140 16.37 16.50 6.83
N TRP A 141 16.96 17.56 7.39
CA TRP A 141 16.30 18.38 8.42
C TRP A 141 14.91 18.92 8.02
N PRO A 142 14.67 19.36 6.77
CA PRO A 142 13.33 19.75 6.33
C PRO A 142 12.30 18.62 6.36
N GLN A 143 12.72 17.35 6.29
CA GLN A 143 11.83 16.18 6.37
C GLN A 143 11.55 15.75 7.82
N VAL A 144 12.34 16.18 8.80
CA VAL A 144 12.16 15.84 10.23
C VAL A 144 11.02 16.69 10.80
N GLU A 145 9.82 16.14 10.91
CA GLU A 145 8.66 16.85 11.45
C GLU A 145 8.58 16.80 12.98
N ARG A 146 9.04 15.70 13.57
CA ARG A 146 9.03 15.52 15.02
C ARG A 146 10.36 14.94 15.49
N LEU A 147 10.80 15.44 16.65
CA LEU A 147 12.00 15.00 17.33
C LEU A 147 11.60 14.39 18.67
N ASN A 148 11.93 13.11 18.89
CA ASN A 148 11.68 12.43 20.16
C ASN A 148 13.01 12.05 20.82
N ILE A 149 13.28 12.65 21.97
CA ILE A 149 14.52 12.45 22.71
C ILE A 149 14.27 11.48 23.86
N HIS A 150 15.02 10.39 23.90
CA HIS A 150 14.98 9.39 24.95
C HIS A 150 16.29 9.40 25.73
N ALA A 151 16.43 10.40 26.60
CA ALA A 151 17.67 10.66 27.34
C ALA A 151 18.21 9.45 28.13
N PRO A 152 17.39 8.68 28.88
CA PRO A 152 17.92 7.56 29.67
C PRO A 152 18.46 6.40 28.81
N GLN A 153 18.13 6.37 27.52
CA GLN A 153 18.59 5.34 26.59
C GLN A 153 19.63 5.88 25.60
N HIS A 154 19.97 7.18 25.68
CA HIS A 154 20.82 7.88 24.73
C HIS A 154 20.37 7.69 23.27
N VAL A 155 19.05 7.76 23.03
CA VAL A 155 18.46 7.59 21.69
C VAL A 155 17.69 8.83 21.28
N ILE A 156 17.93 9.29 20.05
CA ILE A 156 17.20 10.38 19.43
C ILE A 156 16.46 9.83 18.21
N SER A 157 15.14 9.90 18.21
CA SER A 157 14.30 9.44 17.10
C SER A 157 13.90 10.60 16.21
N LEU A 158 14.33 10.55 14.94
CA LEU A 158 13.98 11.50 13.89
C LEU A 158 12.75 10.97 13.15
N MET A 159 11.65 11.72 13.21
CA MET A 159 10.37 11.30 12.64
C MET A 159 9.95 12.22 11.51
N ASN A 160 9.37 11.63 10.47
CA ASN A 160 8.58 12.38 9.49
C ASN A 160 7.12 12.50 10.00
N SER A 161 6.20 12.90 9.12
CA SER A 161 4.77 13.04 9.46
C SER A 161 4.15 11.80 10.10
N TRP A 162 4.58 10.58 9.71
CA TRP A 162 3.85 9.34 10.05
C TRP A 162 4.69 8.23 10.68
N ARG A 163 6.01 8.23 10.52
CA ARG A 163 6.91 7.20 11.07
C ARG A 163 8.22 7.78 11.60
N VAL A 164 8.86 7.00 12.47
CA VAL A 164 10.29 7.13 12.75
C VAL A 164 11.05 6.73 11.50
N VAL A 165 11.94 7.60 11.01
CA VAL A 165 12.77 7.30 9.83
C VAL A 165 14.15 6.82 10.28
N ILE A 166 14.75 7.51 11.24
CA ILE A 166 16.07 7.14 11.80
C ILE A 166 15.99 7.23 13.32
N ARG A 167 16.68 6.31 14.00
CA ARG A 167 17.03 6.44 15.42
C ARG A 167 18.53 6.54 15.55
N LEU A 168 19.00 7.67 16.06
CA LEU A 168 20.40 7.89 16.38
C LEU A 168 20.66 7.25 17.75
N TYR A 169 21.47 6.21 17.76
CA TYR A 169 21.96 5.59 18.99
C TYR A 169 23.28 6.26 19.35
N CYS A 170 23.31 6.95 20.47
CA CYS A 170 24.47 7.70 20.94
C CYS A 170 25.21 6.90 22.02
N THR A 171 26.49 7.20 22.18
CA THR A 171 27.23 6.79 23.39
C THR A 171 26.92 7.79 24.52
N PRO A 172 27.10 7.41 25.79
CA PRO A 172 26.88 8.33 26.92
C PRO A 172 27.69 9.63 26.80
N GLU A 173 28.89 9.56 26.21
CA GLU A 173 29.82 10.68 26.08
C GLU A 173 29.39 11.66 24.98
N ASN A 174 28.89 11.16 23.85
CA ASN A 174 28.53 12.00 22.71
C ASN A 174 27.07 12.46 22.72
N PHE A 175 26.20 11.85 23.53
CA PHE A 175 24.76 12.11 23.53
C PHE A 175 24.41 13.59 23.74
N ALA A 176 25.09 14.27 24.68
CA ALA A 176 24.82 15.67 24.96
C ALA A 176 25.13 16.57 23.75
N ALA A 177 26.28 16.37 23.12
CA ALA A 177 26.72 17.13 21.95
C ALA A 177 25.85 16.85 20.71
N VAL A 178 25.53 15.59 20.45
CA VAL A 178 24.66 15.19 19.33
C VAL A 178 23.26 15.77 19.50
N ARG A 179 22.71 15.72 20.72
CA ARG A 179 21.39 16.28 21.02
C ARG A 179 21.33 17.78 20.72
N GLU A 180 22.31 18.55 21.17
CA GLU A 180 22.35 20.00 20.96
C GLU A 180 22.41 20.34 19.46
N GLN A 181 23.26 19.64 18.70
CA GLN A 181 23.36 19.81 17.24
C GLN A 181 22.05 19.50 16.53
N VAL A 182 21.43 18.36 16.83
CA VAL A 182 20.16 17.93 16.22
C VAL A 182 19.03 18.91 16.55
N GLU A 183 18.93 19.36 17.81
CA GLU A 183 17.93 20.35 18.21
C GLU A 183 18.13 21.68 17.47
N ALA A 184 19.37 22.17 17.38
CA ALA A 184 19.67 23.43 16.70
C ALA A 184 19.29 23.39 15.20
N TRP A 185 19.69 22.33 14.49
CA TRP A 185 19.39 22.19 13.06
C TRP A 185 17.91 21.90 12.80
N TRP A 186 17.26 21.11 13.64
CA TRP A 186 15.82 20.89 13.55
C TRP A 186 15.03 22.19 13.77
N GLN A 187 15.37 22.99 14.78
CA GLN A 187 14.71 24.29 15.01
C GLN A 187 14.95 25.27 13.86
N ALA A 188 16.15 25.29 13.28
CA ALA A 188 16.45 26.10 12.10
C ALA A 188 15.60 25.70 10.89
N ALA A 189 15.47 24.39 10.64
CA ALA A 189 14.62 23.87 9.58
C ALA A 189 13.12 24.10 9.86
N ASP A 190 12.70 24.00 11.13
CA ASP A 190 11.31 24.19 11.51
C ASP A 190 10.87 25.65 11.35
N ARG A 191 11.70 26.62 11.74
CA ARG A 191 11.45 28.04 11.46
C ARG A 191 11.32 28.33 9.96
N ARG A 192 12.14 27.70 9.12
CA ARG A 192 12.04 27.82 7.65
C ARG A 192 10.72 27.24 7.14
N ARG A 193 10.33 26.06 7.63
CA ARG A 193 9.03 25.45 7.30
C ARG A 193 7.86 26.27 7.79
N ALA A 194 7.90 26.84 8.99
CA ALA A 194 6.83 27.66 9.53
C ALA A 194 6.60 28.92 8.67
N ARG A 195 7.68 29.53 8.16
CA ARG A 195 7.57 30.65 7.19
C ARG A 195 6.97 30.24 5.85
N GLN A 196 7.26 29.02 5.38
CA GLN A 196 6.73 28.49 4.12
C GLN A 196 5.32 27.92 4.24
N ARG A 197 4.93 27.44 5.43
CA ARG A 197 3.57 27.02 5.77
C ARG A 197 2.70 28.27 5.92
N GLY A 198 2.31 28.86 4.79
CA GLY A 198 1.08 29.64 4.76
C GLY A 198 -0.05 28.80 5.37
N ARG A 199 -1.01 29.43 6.07
CA ARG A 199 -2.18 28.73 6.65
C ARG A 199 -2.93 28.00 5.53
N VAL A 200 -2.61 26.74 5.30
CA VAL A 200 -3.41 25.86 4.44
C VAL A 200 -4.68 25.60 5.22
N ARG A 201 -5.72 26.40 4.95
CA ARG A 201 -7.08 26.12 5.43
C ARG A 201 -7.53 24.86 4.71
N TRP A 202 -7.58 23.75 5.45
CA TRP A 202 -8.13 22.50 4.95
C TRP A 202 -9.59 22.73 4.55
N PRO A 203 -9.96 22.46 3.28
CA PRO A 203 -11.33 22.66 2.80
C PRO A 203 -12.19 21.47 3.24
N TRP A 204 -12.43 21.34 4.55
CA TRP A 204 -13.16 20.23 5.15
C TRP A 204 -14.54 20.01 4.51
N ALA A 205 -15.24 21.10 4.16
CA ALA A 205 -16.54 21.04 3.48
C ALA A 205 -16.42 20.39 2.09
N MET A 206 -15.33 20.65 1.37
CA MET A 206 -15.07 20.02 0.07
C MET A 206 -14.74 18.53 0.23
N LEU A 207 -13.96 18.15 1.26
CA LEU A 207 -13.64 16.74 1.53
C LEU A 207 -14.88 15.93 1.95
N LEU A 208 -15.77 16.52 2.75
CA LEU A 208 -17.06 15.91 3.10
C LEU A 208 -17.95 15.77 1.86
N GLY A 209 -18.01 16.80 1.02
CA GLY A 209 -18.74 16.74 -0.26
C GLY A 209 -18.22 15.63 -1.19
N GLN A 210 -16.91 15.48 -1.31
CA GLN A 210 -16.30 14.39 -2.09
C GLN A 210 -16.57 13.00 -1.49
N SER A 211 -16.58 12.89 -0.16
CA SER A 211 -16.91 11.63 0.53
C SER A 211 -18.37 11.23 0.31
N ALA A 212 -19.30 12.19 0.43
CA ALA A 212 -20.72 11.95 0.14
C ALA A 212 -20.93 11.54 -1.32
N LEU A 213 -20.26 12.22 -2.26
CA LEU A 213 -20.34 11.88 -3.68
C LEU A 213 -19.76 10.50 -4.00
N ALA A 214 -18.69 10.07 -3.31
CA ALA A 214 -18.14 8.72 -3.46
C ALA A 214 -19.12 7.63 -2.98
N VAL A 215 -19.84 7.86 -1.88
CA VAL A 215 -20.90 6.93 -1.40
C VAL A 215 -22.04 6.86 -2.41
N VAL A 216 -22.52 8.01 -2.90
CA VAL A 216 -23.59 8.08 -3.90
C VAL A 216 -23.18 7.37 -5.20
N ALA A 217 -21.96 7.62 -5.69
CA ALA A 217 -21.41 6.94 -6.86
C ALA A 217 -21.32 5.41 -6.66
N ALA A 218 -20.99 4.93 -5.45
CA ALA A 218 -20.97 3.51 -5.15
C ALA A 218 -22.38 2.88 -5.23
N VAL A 219 -23.40 3.57 -4.70
CA VAL A 219 -24.79 3.11 -4.82
C VAL A 219 -25.22 3.01 -6.28
N PHE A 220 -24.85 4.00 -7.10
CA PHE A 220 -25.18 4.02 -8.52
C PHE A 220 -24.50 2.93 -9.35
N LEU A 221 -23.40 2.34 -8.89
CA LEU A 221 -22.81 1.16 -9.56
C LEU A 221 -23.74 -0.07 -9.52
N GLN A 222 -24.74 -0.10 -8.64
CA GLN A 222 -25.76 -1.16 -8.64
C GLN A 222 -26.67 -1.10 -9.88
N ALA A 223 -26.70 0.04 -10.58
CA ALA A 223 -27.44 0.20 -11.83
C ALA A 223 -26.73 -0.40 -13.07
N LEU A 224 -25.54 -1.01 -12.89
CA LEU A 224 -24.87 -1.73 -13.96
C LEU A 224 -25.71 -2.94 -14.39
N PRO A 225 -25.87 -3.20 -15.70
CA PRO A 225 -26.72 -4.29 -16.21
C PRO A 225 -26.25 -5.68 -15.73
N PHE A 226 -24.95 -5.84 -15.48
CA PHE A 226 -24.34 -7.09 -14.99
C PHE A 226 -24.02 -7.03 -13.50
N ALA A 227 -24.86 -6.34 -12.72
CA ALA A 227 -24.81 -6.11 -11.27
C ALA A 227 -23.61 -6.81 -10.61
N PRO A 228 -22.46 -6.13 -10.51
CA PRO A 228 -21.26 -6.75 -9.97
C PRO A 228 -21.53 -7.19 -8.53
N PRO A 229 -20.81 -8.21 -8.03
CA PRO A 229 -21.04 -8.69 -6.67
C PRO A 229 -20.93 -7.55 -5.67
N GLY A 230 -21.87 -7.44 -4.71
CA GLY A 230 -21.98 -6.27 -3.83
C GLY A 230 -20.69 -5.95 -3.06
N TYR A 231 -19.88 -6.96 -2.75
CA TYR A 231 -18.58 -6.78 -2.10
C TYR A 231 -17.55 -6.01 -2.95
N TRP A 232 -17.62 -6.07 -4.29
CA TRP A 232 -16.78 -5.26 -5.18
C TRP A 232 -17.14 -3.78 -5.09
N ILE A 233 -18.44 -3.48 -5.06
CA ILE A 233 -18.95 -2.11 -4.92
C ILE A 233 -18.53 -1.53 -3.57
N LEU A 234 -18.67 -2.31 -2.49
CA LEU A 234 -18.23 -1.90 -1.15
C LEU A 234 -16.71 -1.69 -1.07
N ALA A 235 -15.92 -2.60 -1.66
CA ALA A 235 -14.46 -2.47 -1.69
C ALA A 235 -14.03 -1.23 -2.48
N LEU A 236 -14.61 -0.98 -3.65
CA LEU A 236 -14.30 0.19 -4.47
C LEU A 236 -14.72 1.49 -3.78
N GLY A 237 -15.92 1.53 -3.19
CA GLY A 237 -16.40 2.66 -2.40
C GLY A 237 -15.52 2.95 -1.19
N GLY A 238 -15.09 1.91 -0.46
CA GLY A 238 -14.17 2.03 0.67
C GLY A 238 -12.79 2.56 0.27
N LEU A 239 -12.21 2.05 -0.82
CA LEU A 239 -10.94 2.53 -1.37
C LEU A 239 -11.04 3.99 -1.82
N ALA A 240 -12.14 4.36 -2.47
CA ALA A 240 -12.40 5.73 -2.90
C ALA A 240 -12.54 6.69 -1.71
N LEU A 241 -13.25 6.28 -0.66
CA LEU A 241 -13.34 7.06 0.58
C LEU A 241 -11.95 7.26 1.19
N LEU A 242 -11.13 6.21 1.28
CA LEU A 242 -9.76 6.37 1.75
C LEU A 242 -8.94 7.32 0.85
N ALA A 243 -9.11 7.25 -0.47
CA ALA A 243 -8.42 8.12 -1.42
C ALA A 243 -8.81 9.61 -1.34
N VAL A 244 -9.98 9.94 -0.80
CA VAL A 244 -10.41 11.34 -0.58
C VAL A 244 -9.63 11.99 0.56
N TRP A 245 -9.33 11.25 1.62
CA TRP A 245 -8.77 11.84 2.84
C TRP A 245 -7.25 12.01 2.77
N PRO A 246 -6.69 13.10 3.34
CA PRO A 246 -5.25 13.32 3.41
C PRO A 246 -4.62 12.33 4.39
N HIS A 247 -4.04 11.25 3.87
CA HIS A 247 -3.27 10.28 4.63
C HIS A 247 -1.95 9.96 3.90
N PRO A 248 -0.90 9.49 4.60
CA PRO A 248 0.42 9.24 3.99
C PRO A 248 0.38 8.19 2.87
N PHE A 249 -0.65 7.33 2.85
CA PHE A 249 -0.84 6.28 1.85
C PHE A 249 -1.82 6.66 0.74
N ARG A 250 -2.21 7.93 0.60
CA ARG A 250 -3.24 8.38 -0.37
C ARG A 250 -2.89 8.00 -1.81
N PHE A 251 -1.61 7.93 -2.13
CA PHE A 251 -1.12 7.41 -3.41
C PHE A 251 -1.55 5.95 -3.65
N TYR A 252 -1.34 5.06 -2.67
CA TYR A 252 -1.64 3.64 -2.82
C TYR A 252 -3.15 3.39 -2.88
N THR A 253 -3.94 4.15 -2.13
CA THR A 253 -5.41 4.05 -2.19
C THR A 253 -5.95 4.59 -3.51
N GLY A 254 -5.36 5.67 -4.05
CA GLY A 254 -5.66 6.15 -5.40
C GLY A 254 -5.36 5.11 -6.49
N LEU A 255 -4.19 4.48 -6.45
CA LEU A 255 -3.81 3.42 -7.40
C LEU A 255 -4.71 2.18 -7.27
N ALA A 256 -5.02 1.75 -6.04
CA ALA A 256 -5.93 0.65 -5.79
C ALA A 256 -7.35 0.96 -6.29
N THR A 257 -7.82 2.21 -6.17
CA THR A 257 -9.10 2.65 -6.73
C THR A 257 -9.09 2.53 -8.26
N LEU A 258 -8.02 2.98 -8.93
CA LEU A 258 -7.88 2.84 -10.39
C LEU A 258 -7.86 1.37 -10.83
N ALA A 259 -7.12 0.52 -10.12
CA ALA A 259 -7.09 -0.91 -10.39
C ALA A 259 -8.49 -1.54 -10.19
N GLY A 260 -9.20 -1.15 -9.13
CA GLY A 260 -10.58 -1.59 -8.88
C GLY A 260 -11.55 -1.18 -10.00
N VAL A 261 -11.47 0.07 -10.49
CA VAL A 261 -12.25 0.53 -11.65
C VAL A 261 -11.90 -0.28 -12.89
N ALA A 262 -10.61 -0.49 -13.18
CA ALA A 262 -10.18 -1.24 -14.35
C ALA A 262 -10.70 -2.69 -14.33
N LEU A 263 -10.60 -3.36 -13.17
CA LEU A 263 -11.15 -4.70 -13.00
C LEU A 263 -12.69 -4.73 -13.14
N MET A 264 -13.38 -3.70 -12.64
CA MET A 264 -14.84 -3.56 -12.80
C MET A 264 -15.25 -3.42 -14.26
N VAL A 265 -14.51 -2.61 -15.03
CA VAL A 265 -14.72 -2.44 -16.48
C VAL A 265 -14.44 -3.75 -17.21
N ILE A 266 -13.33 -4.42 -16.92
CA ILE A 266 -12.99 -5.73 -17.51
C ILE A 266 -14.08 -6.75 -17.21
N TYR A 267 -14.55 -6.84 -15.96
CA TYR A 267 -15.64 -7.72 -15.58
C TYR A 267 -16.90 -7.43 -16.39
N THR A 268 -17.30 -6.15 -16.48
CA THR A 268 -18.48 -5.72 -17.23
C THR A 268 -18.35 -6.04 -18.73
N LEU A 269 -17.16 -5.86 -19.31
CA LEU A 269 -16.87 -6.21 -20.70
C LEU A 269 -16.93 -7.72 -20.92
N VAL A 270 -16.28 -8.52 -20.07
CA VAL A 270 -16.28 -9.99 -20.16
C VAL A 270 -17.70 -10.54 -20.02
N GLN A 271 -18.47 -10.05 -19.05
CA GLN A 271 -19.87 -10.42 -18.89
C GLN A 271 -20.71 -9.96 -20.09
N GLY A 272 -20.47 -8.75 -20.60
CA GLY A 272 -21.06 -8.24 -21.83
C GLY A 272 -20.80 -9.18 -23.01
N PHE A 273 -19.54 -9.56 -23.26
CA PHE A 273 -19.17 -10.51 -24.31
C PHE A 273 -19.82 -11.88 -24.13
N HIS A 274 -19.95 -12.38 -22.91
CA HIS A 274 -20.69 -13.61 -22.64
C HIS A 274 -22.21 -13.46 -22.86
N SER A 275 -22.74 -12.25 -22.73
CA SER A 275 -24.17 -11.93 -22.80
C SER A 275 -24.64 -11.42 -24.16
N PHE A 276 -23.73 -11.10 -25.09
CA PHE A 276 -24.04 -10.77 -26.48
C PHE A 276 -23.96 -12.03 -27.37
N PRO A 277 -25.03 -12.81 -27.55
CA PRO A 277 -25.11 -13.70 -28.69
C PRO A 277 -25.27 -12.83 -29.95
N LEU A 278 -24.37 -13.05 -30.92
CA LEU A 278 -24.21 -12.30 -32.17
C LEU A 278 -25.43 -12.26 -33.13
N PHE A 279 -26.59 -12.80 -32.76
CA PHE A 279 -27.76 -12.83 -33.64
C PHE A 279 -29.06 -12.70 -32.85
N ASP A 280 -29.87 -11.68 -33.16
CA ASP A 280 -31.29 -11.60 -32.81
C ASP A 280 -32.02 -12.89 -33.27
N GLU A 281 -32.95 -13.40 -32.49
CA GLU A 281 -33.71 -14.63 -32.78
C GLU A 281 -34.35 -14.56 -34.17
N ASN A 282 -34.98 -13.43 -34.48
CA ASN A 282 -35.60 -13.23 -35.78
C ASN A 282 -34.55 -13.18 -36.89
N LEU A 283 -33.41 -12.55 -36.64
CA LEU A 283 -32.30 -12.48 -37.59
C LEU A 283 -31.67 -13.86 -37.83
N PHE A 284 -31.49 -14.68 -36.79
CA PHE A 284 -30.98 -16.05 -36.89
C PHE A 284 -31.97 -16.97 -37.60
N LEU A 285 -33.26 -16.89 -37.24
CA LEU A 285 -34.32 -17.67 -37.90
C LEU A 285 -34.51 -17.26 -39.36
N ASN A 286 -34.32 -15.98 -39.69
CA ASN A 286 -34.32 -15.48 -41.06
C ASN A 286 -33.09 -15.96 -41.85
N LEU A 287 -31.88 -15.90 -41.26
CA LEU A 287 -30.66 -16.42 -41.89
C LEU A 287 -30.68 -17.94 -42.08
N ALA A 288 -31.24 -18.67 -41.10
CA ALA A 288 -31.44 -20.12 -41.18
C ALA A 288 -32.43 -20.47 -42.31
N ARG A 289 -33.52 -19.69 -42.45
CA ARG A 289 -34.46 -19.81 -43.58
C ARG A 289 -33.79 -19.49 -44.92
N GLU A 290 -33.03 -18.40 -45.01
CA GLU A 290 -32.30 -18.00 -46.23
C GLU A 290 -31.26 -19.05 -46.67
N ARG A 291 -30.61 -19.73 -45.71
CA ARG A 291 -29.65 -20.80 -45.99
C ARG A 291 -30.27 -22.20 -46.14
N GLY A 292 -31.61 -22.31 -46.07
CA GLY A 292 -32.33 -23.57 -46.22
C GLY A 292 -32.07 -24.58 -45.09
N TRP A 293 -31.69 -24.11 -43.90
CA TRP A 293 -31.47 -25.00 -42.76
C TRP A 293 -32.82 -25.46 -42.17
N PRO A 294 -33.04 -26.78 -42.02
CA PRO A 294 -34.25 -27.31 -41.39
C PRO A 294 -34.30 -26.91 -39.91
N LEU A 295 -35.24 -26.03 -39.55
CA LEU A 295 -35.44 -25.46 -38.20
C LEU A 295 -35.77 -26.51 -37.13
N ASP A 296 -36.32 -27.62 -37.58
CA ASP A 296 -36.67 -28.85 -36.87
C ASP A 296 -35.44 -29.69 -36.49
N GLN A 297 -34.32 -29.57 -37.20
CA GLN A 297 -33.08 -30.29 -36.91
C GLN A 297 -32.11 -29.53 -36.01
N ILE A 298 -32.42 -28.29 -35.64
CA ILE A 298 -31.55 -27.49 -34.76
C ILE A 298 -31.59 -28.10 -33.35
N PRO A 299 -30.46 -28.63 -32.83
CA PRO A 299 -30.45 -29.31 -31.54
C PRO A 299 -30.91 -28.41 -30.39
N ALA A 300 -31.64 -28.97 -29.43
CA ALA A 300 -32.17 -28.23 -28.28
C ALA A 300 -31.08 -27.48 -27.49
N TRP A 301 -29.87 -28.03 -27.39
CA TRP A 301 -28.74 -27.36 -26.74
C TRP A 301 -28.28 -26.09 -27.47
N VAL A 302 -28.50 -25.97 -28.79
CA VAL A 302 -28.24 -24.74 -29.56
C VAL A 302 -29.30 -23.68 -29.25
N LYS A 303 -30.55 -24.10 -29.04
CA LYS A 303 -31.68 -23.26 -28.63
C LYS A 303 -31.61 -22.84 -27.15
N GLU A 304 -31.02 -23.65 -26.27
CA GLU A 304 -30.88 -23.30 -24.84
C GLU A 304 -29.65 -22.44 -24.54
N ARG A 305 -28.55 -22.62 -25.28
CA ARG A 305 -27.27 -21.97 -24.96
C ARG A 305 -27.10 -20.56 -25.56
N ARG A 306 -27.99 -20.15 -26.47
CA ARG A 306 -27.95 -18.83 -27.16
C ARG A 306 -29.04 -17.84 -26.77
N PHE A 307 -30.03 -18.22 -25.96
CA PHE A 307 -31.25 -17.44 -25.74
C PHE A 307 -31.37 -16.97 -24.29
N ARG A 308 -30.48 -16.05 -23.88
CA ARG A 308 -30.78 -15.09 -22.81
C ARG A 308 -30.61 -13.69 -23.38
N PHE A 309 -31.58 -13.27 -24.20
CA PHE A 309 -31.67 -11.89 -24.65
C PHE A 309 -32.21 -11.04 -23.50
N GLN A 310 -31.35 -10.32 -22.82
CA GLN A 310 -31.74 -9.04 -22.24
C GLN A 310 -31.32 -7.96 -23.22
N THR A 311 -32.17 -7.65 -24.18
CA THR A 311 -32.08 -6.36 -24.86
C THR A 311 -32.17 -5.29 -23.76
N LEU A 312 -31.16 -4.41 -23.65
CA LEU A 312 -31.25 -3.26 -22.76
C LEU A 312 -32.53 -2.50 -23.11
N ARG A 313 -33.56 -2.59 -22.25
CA ARG A 313 -34.78 -1.80 -22.43
C ARG A 313 -34.38 -0.33 -22.47
N SER A 314 -35.14 0.49 -23.19
CA SER A 314 -34.95 1.96 -23.25
C SER A 314 -34.72 2.58 -21.85
N GLU A 315 -35.37 2.02 -20.84
CA GLU A 315 -35.27 2.42 -19.42
C GLU A 315 -33.91 2.11 -18.76
N GLN A 316 -33.15 1.13 -19.26
CA GLN A 316 -31.85 0.72 -18.69
C GLN A 316 -30.68 1.56 -19.19
N TRP A 317 -30.84 2.33 -20.27
CA TRP A 317 -29.80 3.24 -20.77
C TRP A 317 -29.44 4.32 -19.76
N TRP A 318 -30.44 4.83 -19.02
CA TRP A 318 -30.18 5.78 -17.94
C TRP A 318 -29.33 5.18 -16.82
N GLY A 319 -29.59 3.93 -16.43
CA GLY A 319 -28.78 3.21 -15.44
C GLY A 319 -27.32 3.06 -15.88
N LEU A 320 -27.10 2.73 -17.15
CA LEU A 320 -25.76 2.61 -17.73
C LEU A 320 -25.02 3.95 -17.79
N VAL A 321 -25.69 5.03 -18.18
CA VAL A 321 -25.11 6.39 -18.17
C VAL A 321 -24.68 6.79 -16.76
N VAL A 322 -25.54 6.59 -15.77
CA VAL A 322 -25.25 6.94 -14.37
C VAL A 322 -24.12 6.08 -13.78
N ALA A 323 -24.07 4.79 -14.12
CA ALA A 323 -22.96 3.91 -13.73
C ALA A 323 -21.63 4.33 -14.38
N CYS A 324 -21.64 4.71 -15.67
CA CYS A 324 -20.46 5.24 -16.35
C CYS A 324 -19.96 6.54 -15.71
N LEU A 325 -20.87 7.45 -15.34
CA LEU A 325 -20.51 8.67 -14.61
C LEU A 325 -19.89 8.35 -13.24
N SER A 326 -20.39 7.34 -12.55
CA SER A 326 -19.85 6.87 -11.27
C SER A 326 -18.44 6.30 -11.43
N LEU A 327 -18.18 5.49 -12.46
CA LEU A 327 -16.84 4.98 -12.79
C LEU A 327 -15.88 6.12 -13.18
N ALA A 328 -16.34 7.11 -13.93
CA ALA A 328 -15.56 8.29 -14.26
C ALA A 328 -15.18 9.09 -13.01
N TRP A 329 -16.09 9.23 -12.04
CA TRP A 329 -15.81 9.86 -10.75
C TRP A 329 -14.74 9.10 -9.95
N PHE A 330 -14.84 7.77 -9.84
CA PHE A 330 -13.81 6.98 -9.16
C PHE A 330 -12.45 7.07 -9.85
N THR A 331 -12.44 7.09 -11.19
CA THR A 331 -11.23 7.33 -11.98
C THR A 331 -10.62 8.69 -11.66
N TYR A 332 -11.44 9.74 -11.60
CA TYR A 332 -11.00 11.09 -11.24
C TYR A 332 -10.38 11.12 -9.84
N LEU A 333 -11.01 10.50 -8.84
CA LEU A 333 -10.47 10.43 -7.48
C LEU A 333 -9.12 9.72 -7.44
N GLY A 334 -9.00 8.59 -8.15
CA GLY A 334 -7.75 7.84 -8.27
C GLY A 334 -6.63 8.66 -8.90
N VAL A 335 -6.92 9.36 -10.01
CA VAL A 335 -5.96 10.23 -10.70
C VAL A 335 -5.59 11.46 -9.85
N ALA A 336 -6.55 12.07 -9.16
CA ALA A 336 -6.31 13.23 -8.30
C ALA A 336 -5.35 12.88 -7.15
N ALA A 337 -5.61 11.75 -6.48
CA ALA A 337 -4.73 11.21 -5.43
C ALA A 337 -3.32 10.92 -5.95
N TRP A 338 -3.20 10.36 -7.15
CA TRP A 338 -1.90 10.11 -7.79
C TRP A 338 -1.15 11.40 -8.15
N ARG A 339 -1.84 12.38 -8.74
CA ARG A 339 -1.26 13.64 -9.21
C ARG A 339 -0.70 14.48 -8.07
N GLU A 340 -1.43 14.57 -6.96
CA GLU A 340 -0.98 15.31 -5.77
C GLU A 340 0.34 14.73 -5.22
N TRP A 341 0.45 13.40 -5.16
CA TRP A 341 1.69 12.74 -4.74
C TRP A 341 2.86 13.06 -5.69
N TRP A 342 2.62 13.04 -7.01
CA TRP A 342 3.67 13.36 -7.98
C TRP A 342 4.15 14.82 -7.87
N GLN A 343 3.24 15.74 -7.60
CA GLN A 343 3.57 17.15 -7.33
C GLN A 343 4.34 17.32 -6.02
N LEU A 344 3.96 16.59 -4.96
CA LEU A 344 4.71 16.58 -3.70
C LEU A 344 6.13 16.06 -3.91
N ARG A 345 6.30 14.95 -4.65
CA ARG A 345 7.62 14.38 -4.95
C ARG A 345 8.51 15.34 -5.74
N LYS A 346 7.95 16.05 -6.73
CA LYS A 346 8.67 17.10 -7.47
C LYS A 346 9.13 18.25 -6.57
N LYS A 347 8.28 18.69 -5.64
CA LYS A 347 8.61 19.76 -4.68
C LYS A 347 9.64 19.32 -3.63
N THR A 348 9.63 18.05 -3.24
CA THR A 348 10.59 17.50 -2.27
C THR A 348 11.92 17.05 -2.90
N GLY A 349 12.10 17.23 -4.21
CA GLY A 349 13.40 17.23 -4.89
C GLY A 349 14.45 16.26 -4.34
N GLY A 350 14.31 14.98 -4.66
CA GLY A 350 15.40 14.00 -4.51
C GLY A 350 15.39 13.08 -5.71
N ARG A 351 16.41 13.20 -6.58
CA ARG A 351 16.73 12.21 -7.60
C ARG A 351 16.85 10.84 -6.92
N PRO A 352 16.13 9.80 -7.36
CA PRO A 352 16.47 8.44 -6.97
C PRO A 352 17.70 8.01 -7.79
N GLY A 353 18.87 8.02 -7.17
CA GLY A 353 20.11 7.48 -7.73
C GLY A 353 20.78 8.37 -8.76
N GLU A 354 21.67 9.24 -8.29
CA GLU A 354 22.99 9.49 -8.89
C GLU A 354 24.01 9.58 -7.76
#